data_AF-A0A9X1TSU9-F1
#
_entry.id   AF-A0A9X1TSU9-F1
#
_cell.length_a   1.000
_cell.length_b   1.000
_cell.length_c   1.000
_cell.angle_alpha   90.00
_cell.angle_beta   90.00
_cell.angle_gamma   90.00
#
_symmetry.space_group_name_H-M   'P 1'
#
loop_
_entity.id
_entity.type
_entity.pdbx_description
1 polymer ?
#
loop_
_entity_poly.entity_id
_entity_poly.type
_entity_poly.pdbx_seq_one_letter_code
_entity_poly.pdbx_strand_id
1 'polypeptide(L)'
;MSGTFSRYFSIILVFLITLPGLAQTVDLSNPLNAGKLKVPGDTAWKKIEFGANLNQGSFSSNWTGGGVNSIALGLFFNALNEKIKGKNAWRNDFQSQYGIVRNKGQQSRKNVDRIFFDTKYNRSIGSKWSLFANVNFLSQFGDGYNYSAAPDSTDAKKKVSGIFSPAYVTEAIGIEFRPASYFFIDFAPGALRQTIVLDKNLYVNTPDQNNYGVPIGKSFRTEAALIQIVANFDKDIAKDVNLKFRYLMFSSFKRPGNIDNRLDAMLTAKINKYVNVNLGAIMVYDDDQSNKVQFAQALSIGFLYSF
;
A
#
# COMPACT_ATOMS: atom_id res chain seq x y z
N MET A 1 10.68 -39.23 32.40
CA MET A 1 10.15 -39.48 31.04
C MET A 1 9.45 -38.20 30.61
N SER A 2 10.18 -37.33 29.88
CA SER A 2 9.96 -36.97 28.47
C SER A 2 8.66 -36.18 28.22
N GLY A 3 8.64 -34.99 27.63
CA GLY A 3 9.63 -34.36 26.79
C GLY A 3 9.39 -32.87 26.60
N THR A 4 10.48 -32.24 26.20
CA THR A 4 10.76 -30.82 25.99
C THR A 4 10.02 -30.29 24.77
N PHE A 5 9.22 -29.23 24.94
CA PHE A 5 8.56 -28.52 23.85
C PHE A 5 8.99 -27.04 23.87
N SER A 6 10.08 -26.71 23.18
CA SER A 6 10.39 -25.33 22.75
C SER A 6 11.51 -25.32 21.72
N ARG A 7 11.14 -25.56 20.46
CA ARG A 7 11.81 -25.16 19.20
C ARG A 7 10.61 -24.97 18.26
N TYR A 8 10.38 -23.85 17.58
CA TYR A 8 11.16 -23.26 16.51
C TYR A 8 10.86 -21.76 16.41
N PHE A 9 11.89 -20.93 16.57
CA PHE A 9 11.92 -19.56 16.08
C PHE A 9 12.97 -19.56 14.96
N SER A 10 12.52 -19.79 13.72
CA SER A 10 13.40 -19.77 12.55
C SER A 10 13.05 -18.54 11.73
N ILE A 11 13.77 -17.45 12.00
CA ILE A 11 13.90 -16.31 11.10
C ILE A 11 14.54 -16.86 9.82
N ILE A 12 13.86 -16.72 8.69
CA ILE A 12 14.41 -17.06 7.38
C ILE A 12 15.50 -16.02 7.09
N LEU A 13 16.75 -16.44 7.24
CA LEU A 13 17.93 -15.73 6.78
C LEU A 13 18.01 -15.96 5.26
N VAL A 14 17.79 -14.91 4.46
CA VAL A 14 17.96 -14.97 3.01
C VAL A 14 19.44 -15.23 2.72
N PHE A 15 19.75 -16.41 2.18
CA PHE A 15 21.07 -16.74 1.66
C PHE A 15 21.35 -15.92 0.39
N LEU A 16 22.35 -15.04 0.46
CA LEU A 16 23.06 -14.57 -0.73
C LEU A 16 23.85 -15.76 -1.29
N ILE A 17 23.32 -16.43 -2.30
CA ILE A 17 24.10 -17.37 -3.11
C ILE A 17 24.97 -16.52 -4.04
N THR A 18 26.25 -16.34 -3.69
CA THR A 18 27.28 -15.96 -4.65
C THR A 18 27.58 -17.20 -5.51
N LEU A 19 27.03 -17.26 -6.72
CA LEU A 19 27.49 -18.22 -7.75
C LEU A 19 28.83 -17.71 -8.31
N PRO A 20 29.97 -18.39 -8.10
CA PRO A 20 31.19 -18.11 -8.81
C PRO A 20 31.24 -19.02 -10.05
N GLY A 21 30.95 -18.48 -11.23
CA GLY A 21 31.14 -19.25 -12.47
C GLY A 21 30.36 -18.69 -13.65
N LEU A 22 31.10 -18.30 -14.69
CA LEU A 22 30.67 -17.74 -15.98
C LEU A 22 30.52 -16.20 -16.03
N ALA A 23 31.56 -15.49 -15.60
CA ALA A 23 31.85 -14.19 -16.18
C ALA A 23 32.43 -14.40 -17.59
N GLN A 24 31.58 -14.50 -18.62
CA GLN A 24 32.03 -14.14 -19.96
C GLN A 24 32.35 -12.65 -19.93
N THR A 25 33.60 -12.29 -20.15
CA THR A 25 34.00 -10.91 -20.41
C THR A 25 33.34 -10.47 -21.72
N VAL A 26 32.21 -9.79 -21.62
CA VAL A 26 31.56 -9.18 -22.77
C VAL A 26 32.48 -8.08 -23.29
N ASP A 27 32.88 -8.18 -24.56
CA ASP A 27 33.63 -7.14 -25.24
C ASP A 27 32.78 -5.86 -25.33
N LEU A 28 33.17 -4.85 -24.53
CA LEU A 28 32.52 -3.55 -24.44
C LEU A 28 32.94 -2.60 -25.58
N SER A 29 33.90 -2.99 -26.41
CA SER A 29 34.40 -2.17 -27.53
C SER A 29 33.55 -2.31 -28.81
N ASN A 30 32.66 -3.32 -28.88
CA ASN A 30 31.79 -3.54 -30.03
C ASN A 30 30.65 -2.48 -30.10
N PRO A 31 30.50 -1.74 -31.22
CA PRO A 31 29.41 -0.78 -31.43
C PRO A 31 27.99 -1.35 -31.24
N LEU A 32 27.79 -2.65 -31.53
CA LEU A 32 26.51 -3.36 -31.33
C LEU A 32 26.16 -3.54 -29.84
N ASN A 33 27.18 -3.63 -28.97
CA ASN A 33 27.00 -3.72 -27.51
C ASN A 33 26.86 -2.33 -26.88
N ALA A 34 27.59 -1.33 -27.38
CA ALA A 34 27.52 0.05 -26.91
C ALA A 34 26.11 0.66 -27.01
N GLY A 35 25.36 0.35 -28.08
CA GLY A 35 23.98 0.79 -28.24
C GLY A 35 22.96 0.08 -27.31
N LYS A 36 23.20 -1.20 -26.99
CA LYS A 36 22.34 -2.00 -26.09
C LYS A 36 22.62 -1.75 -24.60
N LEU A 37 23.73 -1.07 -24.30
CA LEU A 37 24.20 -0.77 -22.95
C LEU A 37 24.10 0.72 -22.61
N LYS A 38 23.23 1.51 -23.26
CA LYS A 38 22.88 2.85 -22.76
C LYS A 38 22.21 2.71 -21.40
N VAL A 39 23.03 2.80 -20.36
CA VAL A 39 22.58 2.80 -18.99
C VAL A 39 22.07 4.21 -18.70
N PRO A 40 20.89 4.37 -18.08
CA PRO A 40 20.47 5.66 -17.56
C PRO A 40 21.60 6.22 -16.69
N GLY A 41 21.90 7.52 -16.81
CA GLY A 41 22.91 8.15 -15.95
C GLY A 41 22.56 7.93 -14.47
N ASP A 42 23.58 7.92 -13.61
CA ASP A 42 23.38 7.78 -12.17
C ASP A 42 22.50 8.93 -11.65
N THR A 43 21.44 8.61 -10.92
CA THR A 43 20.52 9.59 -10.33
C THR A 43 20.17 9.21 -8.90
N ALA A 44 20.12 10.19 -8.01
CA ALA A 44 19.53 10.03 -6.69
C ALA A 44 18.42 11.06 -6.53
N TRP A 45 17.22 10.61 -6.20
CA TRP A 45 16.11 11.50 -5.88
C TRP A 45 15.53 11.15 -4.53
N LYS A 46 15.14 12.21 -3.83
CA LYS A 46 14.47 12.14 -2.54
C LYS A 46 13.29 13.09 -2.60
N LYS A 47 12.20 12.68 -1.99
CA LYS A 47 11.01 13.49 -1.83
C LYS A 47 10.41 13.17 -0.47
N ILE A 48 10.26 14.19 0.36
CA ILE A 48 9.51 14.05 1.60
C ILE A 48 8.31 14.98 1.50
N GLU A 49 7.16 14.50 1.89
CA GLU A 49 5.90 15.23 1.86
C GLU A 49 5.21 15.05 3.20
N PHE A 50 4.78 16.15 3.81
CA PHE A 50 3.83 16.07 4.91
C PHE A 50 2.69 17.03 4.64
N GLY A 51 1.53 16.71 5.19
CA GLY A 51 0.37 17.52 4.94
C GLY A 51 -0.84 17.10 5.72
N ALA A 52 -1.90 17.88 5.53
CA ALA A 52 -3.20 17.67 6.12
C ALA A 52 -4.29 17.81 5.07
N ASN A 53 -5.35 17.03 5.18
CA ASN A 53 -6.54 17.13 4.36
C ASN A 53 -7.72 17.50 5.25
N LEU A 54 -8.46 18.53 4.85
CA LEU A 54 -9.67 18.99 5.52
C LEU A 54 -10.90 18.74 4.64
N ASN A 55 -11.96 18.21 5.24
CA ASN A 55 -13.30 18.19 4.68
C ASN A 55 -14.26 18.75 5.73
N GLN A 56 -15.19 19.61 5.30
CA GLN A 56 -16.14 20.25 6.19
C GLN A 56 -17.50 20.41 5.51
N GLY A 57 -18.56 20.04 6.23
CA GLY A 57 -19.94 20.44 5.96
C GLY A 57 -20.49 21.23 7.15
N SER A 58 -21.05 22.42 6.92
CA SER A 58 -21.56 23.28 8.00
C SER A 58 -22.87 23.95 7.60
N PHE A 59 -23.85 23.83 8.49
CA PHE A 59 -25.19 24.38 8.36
C PHE A 59 -25.49 25.23 9.61
N SER A 60 -26.09 26.40 9.41
CA SER A 60 -26.54 27.28 10.50
C SER A 60 -27.73 26.66 11.24
N SER A 61 -28.02 27.16 12.45
CA SER A 61 -29.15 26.67 13.25
C SER A 61 -30.52 26.87 12.59
N ASN A 62 -30.63 27.87 11.71
CA ASN A 62 -31.85 28.20 10.95
C ASN A 62 -31.84 27.63 9.52
N TRP A 63 -30.91 26.74 9.17
CA TRP A 63 -30.86 26.13 7.84
C TRP A 63 -32.02 25.13 7.67
N THR A 64 -33.05 25.53 6.91
CA THR A 64 -34.29 24.75 6.74
C THR A 64 -34.20 23.61 5.74
N GLY A 65 -33.15 23.58 4.91
CA GLY A 65 -32.94 22.53 3.90
C GLY A 65 -32.48 21.18 4.47
N GLY A 66 -32.28 21.09 5.80
CA GLY A 66 -31.69 19.94 6.45
C GLY A 66 -30.18 19.81 6.19
N GLY A 67 -29.53 18.97 6.99
CA GLY A 67 -28.08 18.76 6.92
C GLY A 67 -27.49 18.32 8.25
N VAL A 68 -26.33 17.68 8.20
CA VAL A 68 -25.57 17.27 9.39
C VAL A 68 -24.20 17.90 9.30
N ASN A 69 -23.84 18.75 10.26
CA ASN A 69 -22.50 19.33 10.30
C ASN A 69 -21.46 18.23 10.46
N SER A 70 -20.38 18.32 9.70
CA SER A 70 -19.29 17.36 9.71
C SER A 70 -17.95 18.07 9.57
N ILE A 71 -16.93 17.49 10.20
CA ILE A 71 -15.55 17.89 10.01
C ILE A 71 -14.70 16.63 9.93
N ALA A 72 -13.79 16.57 8.97
CA ALA A 72 -12.80 15.52 8.86
C ALA A 72 -11.41 16.11 8.69
N LEU A 73 -10.46 15.56 9.43
CA LEU A 73 -9.05 15.90 9.36
C LEU A 73 -8.26 14.62 9.07
N GLY A 74 -7.47 14.64 8.00
CA GLY A 74 -6.48 13.62 7.68
C GLY A 74 -5.08 14.22 7.75
N LEU A 75 -4.14 13.51 8.34
CA LEU A 75 -2.71 13.84 8.30
C LEU A 75 -1.99 12.77 7.47
N PHE A 76 -0.96 13.18 6.74
CA PHE A 76 -0.11 12.24 6.02
C PHE A 76 1.36 12.65 6.08
N PHE A 77 2.21 11.65 5.95
CA PHE A 77 3.65 11.78 5.78
C PHE A 77 4.12 10.74 4.76
N ASN A 78 4.76 11.19 3.70
CA ASN A 78 5.36 10.34 2.67
C ASN A 78 6.84 10.64 2.57
N ALA A 79 7.66 9.61 2.41
CA ALA A 79 9.08 9.74 2.16
C ALA A 79 9.49 8.72 1.09
N LEU A 80 9.99 9.23 -0.03
CA LEU A 80 10.40 8.43 -1.17
C LEU A 80 11.85 8.73 -1.52
N ASN A 81 12.64 7.69 -1.65
CA ASN A 81 14.03 7.78 -2.09
C ASN A 81 14.30 6.71 -3.15
N GLU A 82 14.81 7.09 -4.30
CA GLU A 82 15.34 6.16 -5.30
C GLU A 82 16.79 6.52 -5.64
N LYS A 83 17.61 5.49 -5.78
CA LYS A 83 18.98 5.62 -6.26
C LYS A 83 19.15 4.71 -7.46
N ILE A 84 19.48 5.29 -8.61
CA ILE A 84 19.86 4.58 -9.82
C ILE A 84 21.38 4.69 -9.95
N LYS A 85 22.05 3.54 -9.98
CA LYS A 85 23.49 3.44 -10.20
C LYS A 85 23.77 2.36 -11.24
N GLY A 86 24.20 2.79 -12.41
CA GLY A 86 24.32 1.92 -13.56
C GLY A 86 23.00 1.18 -13.84
N LYS A 87 23.06 -0.15 -14.02
CA LYS A 87 21.87 -0.99 -14.29
C LYS A 87 20.99 -1.24 -13.06
N ASN A 88 21.35 -0.70 -11.90
CA ASN A 88 20.69 -1.00 -10.64
C ASN A 88 19.86 0.20 -10.20
N ALA A 89 18.63 -0.04 -9.77
CA ALA A 89 17.83 0.96 -9.07
C ALA A 89 17.37 0.41 -7.73
N TRP A 90 17.39 1.24 -6.69
CA TRP A 90 16.87 0.89 -5.38
C TRP A 90 15.93 1.99 -4.89
N ARG A 91 14.65 1.64 -4.80
CA ARG A 91 13.54 2.50 -4.39
C ARG A 91 13.09 2.14 -2.98
N ASN A 92 12.88 3.15 -2.14
CA ASN A 92 12.32 3.03 -0.80
C ASN A 92 11.17 4.03 -0.68
N ASP A 93 9.96 3.55 -0.45
CA ASP A 93 8.71 4.30 -0.47
C ASP A 93 7.98 4.10 0.84
N PHE A 94 8.02 5.09 1.72
CA PHE A 94 7.30 5.12 2.98
C PHE A 94 6.11 6.06 2.88
N GLN A 95 4.94 5.63 3.35
CA GLN A 95 3.72 6.44 3.41
C GLN A 95 2.99 6.13 4.70
N SER A 96 2.57 7.17 5.41
CA SER A 96 1.75 7.08 6.60
C SER A 96 0.60 8.05 6.50
N GLN A 97 -0.59 7.61 6.92
CA GLN A 97 -1.81 8.38 6.88
C GLN A 97 -2.68 8.05 8.09
N TYR A 98 -3.26 9.08 8.69
CA TYR A 98 -4.26 8.93 9.73
C TYR A 98 -5.35 9.97 9.60
N GLY A 99 -6.61 9.54 9.69
CA GLY A 99 -7.76 10.40 9.50
C GLY A 99 -8.88 10.12 10.48
N ILE A 100 -9.53 11.21 10.88
CA ILE A 100 -10.70 11.22 11.75
C ILE A 100 -11.80 12.05 11.10
N VAL A 101 -13.03 11.56 11.17
CA VAL A 101 -14.26 12.31 10.84
C VAL A 101 -15.15 12.42 12.08
N ARG A 102 -15.82 13.55 12.24
CA ARG A 102 -16.83 13.78 13.27
C ARG A 102 -18.06 14.41 12.64
N ASN A 103 -19.20 13.72 12.77
CA ASN A 103 -20.51 14.29 12.44
C ASN A 103 -21.19 14.82 13.70
N LYS A 104 -22.05 15.82 13.57
CA LYS A 104 -22.84 16.35 14.68
C LYS A 104 -23.72 15.24 15.28
N GLY A 105 -23.69 15.11 16.60
CA GLY A 105 -24.39 14.04 17.32
C GLY A 105 -23.71 12.68 17.25
N GLN A 106 -22.48 12.59 16.70
CA GLN A 106 -21.66 11.39 16.70
C GLN A 106 -20.30 11.65 17.35
N GLN A 107 -19.72 10.62 17.95
CA GLN A 107 -18.32 10.61 18.32
C GLN A 107 -17.40 10.62 17.09
N SER A 108 -16.16 11.06 17.28
CA SER A 108 -15.12 10.99 16.26
C SER A 108 -14.86 9.55 15.85
N ARG A 109 -14.78 9.30 14.54
CA ARG A 109 -14.58 7.98 13.94
C ARG A 109 -13.33 8.02 13.05
N LYS A 110 -12.49 6.99 13.18
CA LYS A 110 -11.35 6.77 12.30
C LYS A 110 -11.88 6.46 10.90
N ASN A 111 -11.47 7.22 9.88
CA ASN A 111 -11.87 6.96 8.49
C ASN A 111 -10.70 6.46 7.63
N VAL A 112 -9.45 6.79 7.99
CA VAL A 112 -8.25 6.26 7.34
C VAL A 112 -7.16 6.03 8.37
N ASP A 113 -6.42 4.93 8.20
CA ASP A 113 -5.28 4.56 9.03
C ASP A 113 -4.42 3.59 8.23
N ARG A 114 -3.25 4.07 7.81
CA ARG A 114 -2.36 3.32 6.93
C ARG A 114 -0.92 3.64 7.25
N ILE A 115 -0.12 2.59 7.39
CA ILE A 115 1.34 2.62 7.30
C ILE A 115 1.71 1.72 6.13
N PHE A 116 2.52 2.24 5.23
CA PHE A 116 2.99 1.54 4.05
C PHE A 116 4.49 1.76 3.90
N PHE A 117 5.21 0.69 3.60
CA PHE A 117 6.62 0.74 3.26
C PHE A 117 6.89 -0.23 2.12
N ASP A 118 7.63 0.20 1.12
CA ASP A 118 8.08 -0.65 0.02
C ASP A 118 9.55 -0.40 -0.24
N THR A 119 10.37 -1.44 -0.14
CA THR A 119 11.76 -1.41 -0.57
C THR A 119 11.91 -2.34 -1.76
N LYS A 120 12.34 -1.79 -2.89
CA LYS A 120 12.37 -2.48 -4.18
C LYS A 120 13.70 -2.25 -4.86
N TYR A 121 14.34 -3.35 -5.24
CA TYR A 121 15.54 -3.36 -6.04
C TYR A 121 15.19 -3.81 -7.46
N ASN A 122 15.67 -3.06 -8.46
CA ASN A 122 15.54 -3.38 -9.87
C ASN A 122 16.93 -3.53 -10.49
N ARG A 123 17.08 -4.53 -11.37
CA ARG A 123 18.22 -4.69 -12.27
C ARG A 123 17.75 -4.64 -13.72
N SER A 124 18.12 -3.58 -14.43
CA SER A 124 17.81 -3.40 -15.84
C SER A 124 18.43 -4.53 -16.68
N ILE A 125 17.59 -5.17 -17.48
CA ILE A 125 17.95 -6.18 -18.50
C ILE A 125 17.72 -5.68 -19.93
N GLY A 126 17.07 -4.53 -20.06
CA GLY A 126 16.88 -3.80 -21.31
C GLY A 126 16.42 -2.38 -21.04
N SER A 127 16.12 -1.62 -22.10
CA SER A 127 15.74 -0.20 -21.98
C SER A 127 14.44 0.04 -21.20
N LYS A 128 13.53 -0.94 -21.18
CA LYS A 128 12.21 -0.86 -20.52
C LYS A 128 11.94 -2.02 -19.57
N TRP A 129 12.88 -2.95 -19.44
CA TRP A 129 12.70 -4.21 -18.73
C TRP A 129 13.71 -4.33 -17.60
N SER A 130 13.25 -4.68 -16.42
CA SER A 130 14.09 -4.96 -15.26
C SER A 130 13.64 -6.24 -14.56
N LEU A 131 14.59 -6.99 -14.01
CA LEU A 131 14.27 -7.92 -12.93
C LEU A 131 14.06 -7.12 -11.65
N PHE A 132 13.14 -7.51 -10.80
CA PHE A 132 12.95 -6.88 -9.50
C PHE A 132 12.84 -7.89 -8.36
N ALA A 133 13.19 -7.42 -7.17
CA ALA A 133 12.86 -8.04 -5.90
C ALA A 133 12.41 -6.93 -4.94
N ASN A 134 11.31 -7.14 -4.22
CA ASN A 134 10.84 -6.18 -3.23
C ASN A 134 10.31 -6.84 -1.96
N VAL A 135 10.34 -6.04 -0.90
CA VAL A 135 9.62 -6.31 0.34
C VAL A 135 8.67 -5.15 0.58
N ASN A 136 7.40 -5.48 0.76
CA ASN A 136 6.32 -4.55 1.01
C ASN A 136 5.73 -4.80 2.40
N PHE A 137 5.49 -3.74 3.15
CA PHE A 137 4.78 -3.76 4.42
C PHE A 137 3.56 -2.84 4.32
N LEU A 138 2.39 -3.35 4.73
CA LEU A 138 1.15 -2.59 4.81
C LEU A 138 0.47 -2.91 6.13
N SER A 139 0.13 -1.88 6.89
CA SER A 139 -0.61 -2.04 8.13
C SER A 139 -1.32 -0.76 8.55
N GLN A 140 -1.75 -0.73 9.80
CA GLN A 140 -2.50 0.29 10.50
C GLN A 140 -2.13 0.24 11.98
N PHE A 141 -2.38 1.32 12.72
CA PHE A 141 -1.91 1.46 14.09
C PHE A 141 -2.97 1.88 15.11
N GLY A 142 -3.99 2.62 14.68
CA GLY A 142 -5.09 3.05 15.55
C GLY A 142 -6.18 1.98 15.67
N ASP A 143 -6.92 2.03 16.76
CA ASP A 143 -8.11 1.18 16.93
C ASP A 143 -9.23 1.64 15.98
N GLY A 144 -9.82 0.68 15.26
CA GLY A 144 -11.00 0.90 14.41
C GLY A 144 -12.20 0.13 14.94
N TYR A 145 -13.38 0.71 14.79
CA TYR A 145 -14.63 0.14 15.31
C TYR A 145 -15.69 0.08 14.22
N ASN A 146 -16.49 -0.99 14.24
CA ASN A 146 -17.76 -1.03 13.55
C ASN A 146 -18.83 -0.41 14.47
N TYR A 147 -19.61 0.51 13.92
CA TYR A 147 -20.66 1.25 14.60
C TYR A 147 -22.02 0.77 14.08
N SER A 148 -22.35 -0.50 14.35
CA SER A 148 -23.51 -1.20 13.78
C SER A 148 -24.83 -0.92 14.51
N ALA A 149 -24.80 -0.29 15.68
CA ALA A 149 -26.00 0.19 16.37
C ALA A 149 -25.90 1.71 16.57
N ALA A 150 -26.94 2.44 16.19
CA ALA A 150 -27.12 3.84 16.58
C ALA A 150 -27.54 3.86 18.06
N PRO A 151 -26.57 3.77 18.99
CA PRO A 151 -25.98 4.98 19.55
C PRO A 151 -24.44 4.88 19.76
N ASP A 152 -23.81 6.00 20.11
CA ASP A 152 -22.39 6.08 20.51
C ASP A 152 -22.07 5.40 21.86
N SER A 153 -22.91 4.45 22.33
CA SER A 153 -22.64 3.67 23.54
C SER A 153 -21.44 2.74 23.34
N THR A 154 -20.72 2.45 24.42
CA THR A 154 -19.58 1.51 24.41
C THR A 154 -19.99 0.11 23.98
N ASP A 155 -21.23 -0.30 24.26
CA ASP A 155 -21.76 -1.63 23.96
C ASP A 155 -22.10 -1.83 22.47
N ALA A 156 -22.19 -0.74 21.70
CA ALA A 156 -22.46 -0.74 20.26
C ALA A 156 -21.20 -0.77 19.38
N LYS A 157 -20.00 -0.71 19.98
CA LYS A 157 -18.72 -0.60 19.27
C LYS A 157 -18.00 -1.94 19.24
N LYS A 158 -17.98 -2.59 18.08
CA LYS A 158 -17.16 -3.79 17.86
C LYS A 158 -15.80 -3.37 17.33
N LYS A 159 -14.72 -3.61 18.08
CA LYS A 159 -13.35 -3.34 17.60
C LYS A 159 -13.06 -4.27 16.42
N VAL A 160 -12.77 -3.71 15.25
CA VAL A 160 -12.53 -4.46 14.00
C VAL A 160 -11.09 -4.37 13.54
N SER A 161 -10.30 -3.46 14.12
CA SER A 161 -8.88 -3.32 13.76
C SER A 161 -8.07 -2.62 14.86
N GLY A 162 -6.75 -2.74 14.83
CA GLY A 162 -5.84 -2.15 15.82
C GLY A 162 -4.38 -2.16 15.34
N ILE A 163 -3.43 -1.97 16.26
CA ILE A 163 -2.00 -1.97 15.93
C ILE A 163 -1.57 -3.30 15.32
N PHE A 164 -1.12 -3.26 14.07
CA PHE A 164 -0.70 -4.43 13.30
C PHE A 164 -1.74 -5.55 13.26
N SER A 165 -3.01 -5.14 13.25
CA SER A 165 -4.19 -6.00 13.24
C SER A 165 -5.19 -5.47 12.20
N PRO A 166 -4.99 -5.79 10.91
CA PRO A 166 -3.93 -6.62 10.35
C PRO A 166 -2.64 -5.86 9.96
N ALA A 167 -1.55 -6.61 9.83
CA ALA A 167 -0.35 -6.22 9.11
C ALA A 167 -0.05 -7.24 8.00
N TYR A 168 0.45 -6.77 6.86
CA TYR A 168 0.82 -7.60 5.73
C TYR A 168 2.28 -7.34 5.38
N VAL A 169 3.07 -8.40 5.28
CA VAL A 169 4.42 -8.37 4.69
C VAL A 169 4.35 -9.17 3.39
N THR A 170 4.71 -8.56 2.27
CA THR A 170 4.74 -9.23 0.97
C THR A 170 6.13 -9.15 0.37
N GLU A 171 6.72 -10.30 0.10
CA GLU A 171 7.99 -10.44 -0.59
C GLU A 171 7.69 -10.89 -2.02
N ALA A 172 8.21 -10.20 -3.03
CA ALA A 172 7.98 -10.61 -4.41
C ALA A 172 9.23 -10.48 -5.26
N ILE A 173 9.36 -11.38 -6.22
CA ILE A 173 10.37 -11.35 -7.27
C ILE A 173 9.68 -11.43 -8.63
N GLY A 174 10.23 -10.74 -9.62
CA GLY A 174 9.57 -10.71 -10.92
C GLY A 174 10.25 -9.85 -11.95
N ILE A 175 9.46 -9.47 -12.95
CA ILE A 175 9.86 -8.62 -14.06
C ILE A 175 9.03 -7.34 -14.01
N GLU A 176 9.71 -6.20 -14.12
CA GLU A 176 9.09 -4.89 -14.28
C GLU A 176 9.20 -4.46 -15.75
N PHE A 177 8.08 -4.01 -16.31
CA PHE A 177 8.01 -3.28 -17.56
C PHE A 177 7.74 -1.80 -17.29
N ARG A 178 8.70 -0.93 -17.60
CA ARG A 178 8.63 0.52 -17.40
C ARG A 178 8.80 1.24 -18.75
N PRO A 179 7.72 1.41 -19.54
CA PRO A 179 7.79 2.07 -20.84
C PRO A 179 7.96 3.60 -20.76
N ALA A 180 7.62 4.20 -19.61
CA ALA A 180 7.74 5.63 -19.32
C ALA A 180 8.12 5.85 -17.85
N SER A 181 8.69 7.02 -17.53
CA SER A 181 9.06 7.35 -16.14
C SER A 181 7.86 7.42 -15.18
N TYR A 182 6.67 7.71 -15.69
CA TYR A 182 5.43 7.83 -14.94
C TYR A 182 4.59 6.55 -14.88
N PHE A 183 5.02 5.45 -15.52
CA PHE A 183 4.22 4.22 -15.59
C PHE A 183 5.08 2.96 -15.56
N PHE A 184 4.72 2.01 -14.70
CA PHE A 184 5.29 0.66 -14.71
C PHE A 184 4.25 -0.41 -14.42
N ILE A 185 4.54 -1.62 -14.89
CA ILE A 185 3.82 -2.85 -14.54
C ILE A 185 4.83 -3.86 -14.00
N ASP A 186 4.59 -4.35 -12.80
CA ASP A 186 5.27 -5.49 -12.22
C ASP A 186 4.47 -6.76 -12.46
N PHE A 187 5.14 -7.79 -12.92
CA PHE A 187 4.64 -9.16 -12.94
C PHE A 187 5.54 -10.02 -12.04
N ALA A 188 4.98 -10.49 -10.94
CA ALA A 188 5.63 -11.41 -10.02
C ALA A 188 4.97 -12.79 -10.12
N PRO A 189 5.63 -13.79 -10.74
CA PRO A 189 5.16 -15.18 -10.76
C PRO A 189 5.37 -15.92 -9.43
N GLY A 190 5.90 -15.23 -8.42
CA GLY A 190 6.04 -15.74 -7.07
C GLY A 190 6.10 -14.59 -6.08
N ALA A 191 5.15 -14.56 -5.17
CA ALA A 191 5.18 -13.67 -4.01
C ALA A 191 4.81 -14.45 -2.74
N LEU A 192 5.37 -14.07 -1.61
CA LEU A 192 5.01 -14.60 -0.30
C LEU A 192 4.34 -13.48 0.48
N ARG A 193 3.07 -13.68 0.85
CA ARG A 193 2.33 -12.76 1.72
C ARG A 193 2.21 -13.38 3.11
N GLN A 194 2.63 -12.64 4.11
CA GLN A 194 2.46 -12.95 5.51
C GLN A 194 1.41 -12.00 6.08
N THR A 195 0.36 -12.54 6.67
CA THR A 195 -0.66 -11.79 7.39
C THR A 195 -0.43 -11.94 8.87
N ILE A 196 -0.33 -10.82 9.58
CA ILE A 196 -0.10 -10.72 11.01
C ILE A 196 -1.34 -10.09 11.64
N VAL A 197 -1.80 -10.68 12.75
CA VAL A 197 -2.89 -10.14 13.57
C VAL A 197 -2.44 -10.23 15.03
N LEU A 198 -1.98 -9.10 15.59
CA LEU A 198 -1.50 -9.07 16.98
C LEU A 198 -2.62 -9.21 18.02
N ASP A 199 -3.74 -8.51 17.81
CA ASP A 199 -4.95 -8.66 18.61
C ASP A 199 -5.68 -9.98 18.29
N LYS A 200 -5.39 -11.01 19.08
CA LYS A 200 -5.96 -12.36 18.90
C LYS A 200 -7.45 -12.45 19.21
N ASN A 201 -8.07 -11.42 19.78
CA ASN A 201 -9.50 -11.42 20.12
C ASN A 201 -10.35 -10.74 19.05
N LEU A 202 -9.73 -10.18 18.00
CA LEU A 202 -10.40 -9.44 16.95
C LEU A 202 -11.43 -10.27 16.17
N TYR A 203 -11.21 -11.58 16.06
CA TYR A 203 -12.12 -12.52 15.40
C TYR A 203 -13.52 -12.52 16.00
N VAL A 204 -13.67 -12.25 17.31
CA VAL A 204 -14.97 -12.19 18.01
C VAL A 204 -15.87 -11.10 17.43
N ASN A 205 -15.25 -10.01 16.96
CA ASN A 205 -15.93 -8.84 16.43
C ASN A 205 -16.01 -8.82 14.90
N THR A 206 -15.28 -9.72 14.23
CA THR A 206 -15.14 -9.78 12.76
C THR A 206 -15.38 -11.19 12.22
N PRO A 207 -16.46 -11.89 12.61
CA PRO A 207 -16.69 -13.28 12.20
C PRO A 207 -16.78 -13.42 10.67
N ASP A 208 -17.36 -12.43 10.00
CA ASP A 208 -17.52 -12.41 8.55
C ASP A 208 -16.21 -12.18 7.78
N GLN A 209 -15.17 -11.67 8.45
CA GLN A 209 -13.84 -11.43 7.84
C GLN A 209 -12.86 -12.58 8.06
N ASN A 210 -13.34 -13.69 8.66
CA ASN A 210 -12.56 -14.89 8.97
C ASN A 210 -11.21 -14.58 9.64
N ASN A 211 -11.13 -13.54 10.49
CA ASN A 211 -9.91 -13.07 11.15
C ASN A 211 -8.74 -12.79 10.17
N TYR A 212 -9.03 -12.20 9.00
CA TYR A 212 -8.07 -11.99 7.91
C TYR A 212 -7.40 -13.31 7.47
N GLY A 213 -8.14 -14.41 7.65
CA GLY A 213 -7.78 -15.80 7.47
C GLY A 213 -6.70 -16.36 8.40
N VAL A 214 -6.23 -15.59 9.38
CA VAL A 214 -5.34 -16.10 10.44
C VAL A 214 -6.14 -17.04 11.35
N PRO A 215 -5.69 -18.29 11.56
CA PRO A 215 -6.40 -19.22 12.43
C PRO A 215 -6.61 -18.65 13.84
N ILE A 216 -7.78 -18.88 14.42
CA ILE A 216 -8.13 -18.40 15.77
C ILE A 216 -7.07 -18.84 16.79
N GLY A 217 -6.65 -17.93 17.66
CA GLY A 217 -5.58 -18.14 18.66
C GLY A 217 -4.14 -17.98 18.12
N LYS A 218 -3.96 -17.90 16.80
CA LYS A 218 -2.69 -17.57 16.15
C LYS A 218 -2.64 -16.09 15.77
N SER A 219 -1.43 -15.60 15.48
CA SER A 219 -1.19 -14.21 15.08
C SER A 219 -0.54 -14.10 13.70
N PHE A 220 -0.41 -15.22 12.99
CA PHE A 220 0.38 -15.29 11.76
C PHE A 220 -0.19 -16.31 10.78
N ARG A 221 -0.24 -15.93 9.50
CA ARG A 221 -0.59 -16.78 8.34
C ARG A 221 0.37 -16.47 7.21
N THR A 222 0.87 -17.49 6.53
CA THR A 222 1.63 -17.33 5.28
C THR A 222 0.85 -17.87 4.10
N GLU A 223 0.88 -17.12 3.01
CA GLU A 223 0.29 -17.45 1.73
C GLU A 223 1.31 -17.24 0.63
N ALA A 224 1.44 -18.23 -0.25
CA ALA A 224 2.18 -18.07 -1.49
C ALA A 224 1.22 -17.61 -2.58
N ALA A 225 1.57 -16.53 -3.26
CA ALA A 225 0.91 -16.02 -4.45
C ALA A 225 1.39 -16.81 -5.66
N LEU A 226 0.43 -17.31 -6.44
CA LEU A 226 0.68 -17.83 -7.78
C LEU A 226 1.09 -16.70 -8.71
N ILE A 227 0.35 -15.59 -8.70
CA ILE A 227 0.63 -14.41 -9.51
C ILE A 227 0.30 -13.15 -8.70
N GLN A 228 1.19 -12.16 -8.79
CA GLN A 228 0.92 -10.78 -8.39
C GLN A 228 1.22 -9.84 -9.55
N ILE A 229 0.29 -8.92 -9.82
CA ILE A 229 0.48 -7.82 -10.77
C ILE A 229 0.33 -6.50 -10.04
N VAL A 230 1.29 -5.59 -10.23
CA VAL A 230 1.19 -4.20 -9.75
C VAL A 230 1.33 -3.27 -10.94
N ALA A 231 0.31 -2.45 -11.20
CA ALA A 231 0.44 -1.36 -12.16
C ALA A 231 0.45 -0.03 -11.40
N ASN A 232 1.34 0.86 -11.77
CA ASN A 232 1.46 2.17 -11.14
C ASN A 232 1.54 3.26 -12.20
N PHE A 233 0.82 4.35 -11.96
CA PHE A 233 0.80 5.53 -12.79
C PHE A 233 0.90 6.78 -11.91
N ASP A 234 1.74 7.73 -12.26
CA ASP A 234 1.90 9.03 -11.58
C ASP A 234 2.31 10.10 -12.60
N LYS A 235 1.35 10.88 -13.09
CA LYS A 235 1.59 11.86 -14.15
C LYS A 235 0.77 13.13 -13.97
N ASP A 236 1.38 14.27 -14.27
CA ASP A 236 0.66 15.52 -14.52
C ASP A 236 -0.08 15.42 -15.86
N ILE A 237 -1.41 15.27 -15.79
CA ILE A 237 -2.28 15.07 -16.97
C ILE A 237 -2.75 16.39 -17.58
N ALA A 238 -2.70 17.47 -16.80
CA ALA A 238 -2.87 18.83 -17.24
C ALA A 238 -2.02 19.75 -16.35
N LYS A 239 -1.92 21.03 -16.71
CA LYS A 239 -1.24 22.02 -15.88
C LYS A 239 -1.87 22.03 -14.48
N ASP A 240 -1.03 21.88 -13.46
CA ASP A 240 -1.42 21.85 -12.05
C ASP A 240 -2.38 20.72 -11.66
N VAL A 241 -2.58 19.71 -12.52
CA VAL A 241 -3.44 18.54 -12.26
C VAL A 241 -2.65 17.24 -12.41
N ASN A 242 -2.43 16.55 -11.30
CA ASN A 242 -1.75 15.27 -11.22
C ASN A 242 -2.76 14.13 -11.03
N LEU A 243 -2.58 13.04 -11.78
CA LEU A 243 -3.31 11.79 -11.59
C LEU A 243 -2.33 10.70 -11.16
N LYS A 244 -2.64 10.07 -10.02
CA LYS A 244 -1.97 8.86 -9.57
C LYS A 244 -2.95 7.72 -9.49
N PHE A 245 -2.53 6.54 -9.89
CA PHE A 245 -3.20 5.32 -9.48
C PHE A 245 -2.23 4.17 -9.26
N ARG A 246 -2.62 3.26 -8.38
CA ARG A 246 -1.94 1.99 -8.14
C ARG A 246 -2.97 0.88 -8.14
N TYR A 247 -2.80 -0.06 -9.06
CA TYR A 247 -3.58 -1.28 -9.15
C TYR A 247 -2.75 -2.45 -8.62
N LEU A 248 -3.37 -3.31 -7.83
CA LEU A 248 -2.82 -4.56 -7.33
C LEU A 248 -3.81 -5.68 -7.65
N MET A 249 -3.33 -6.70 -8.32
CA MET A 249 -4.01 -7.98 -8.49
C MET A 249 -3.19 -9.06 -7.78
N PHE A 250 -3.86 -9.93 -7.04
CA PHE A 250 -3.24 -11.03 -6.32
C PHE A 250 -4.04 -12.31 -6.50
N SER A 251 -3.35 -13.40 -6.86
CA SER A 251 -3.94 -14.73 -6.97
C SER A 251 -3.14 -15.69 -6.10
N SER A 252 -3.79 -16.37 -5.16
CA SER A 252 -3.13 -17.32 -4.26
C SER A 252 -2.91 -18.69 -4.92
N PHE A 253 -1.85 -19.43 -4.54
CA PHE A 253 -1.68 -20.82 -4.97
C PHE A 253 -2.77 -21.75 -4.42
N LYS A 254 -3.30 -21.46 -3.23
CA LYS A 254 -4.33 -22.27 -2.59
C LYS A 254 -5.69 -22.15 -3.29
N ARG A 255 -5.99 -20.98 -3.85
CA ARG A 255 -7.22 -20.66 -4.58
C ARG A 255 -6.89 -19.76 -5.78
N PRO A 256 -6.44 -20.34 -6.89
CA PRO A 256 -6.04 -19.56 -8.07
C PRO A 256 -7.21 -18.91 -8.82
N GLY A 257 -8.45 -19.38 -8.58
CA GLY A 257 -9.66 -18.78 -9.16
C GLY A 257 -10.17 -17.54 -8.40
N ASN A 258 -9.73 -17.33 -7.15
CA ASN A 258 -10.16 -16.22 -6.31
C ASN A 258 -9.10 -15.12 -6.41
N ILE A 259 -9.36 -14.15 -7.29
CA ILE A 259 -8.45 -13.06 -7.60
C ILE A 259 -8.84 -11.86 -6.75
N ASP A 260 -7.92 -11.43 -5.88
CA ASP A 260 -8.08 -10.22 -5.09
C ASP A 260 -7.61 -9.02 -5.92
N ASN A 261 -8.40 -7.94 -5.90
CA ASN A 261 -8.14 -6.74 -6.68
C ASN A 261 -8.23 -5.52 -5.78
N ARG A 262 -7.28 -4.59 -5.96
CA ARG A 262 -7.29 -3.29 -5.29
C ARG A 262 -6.86 -2.20 -6.27
N LEU A 263 -7.62 -1.11 -6.30
CA LEU A 263 -7.28 0.10 -7.02
C LEU A 263 -7.31 1.28 -6.05
N ASP A 264 -6.17 1.94 -5.88
CA ASP A 264 -6.08 3.25 -5.23
C ASP A 264 -5.88 4.31 -6.32
N ALA A 265 -6.75 5.31 -6.42
CA ALA A 265 -6.68 6.41 -7.38
C ALA A 265 -6.76 7.76 -6.67
N MET A 266 -6.00 8.73 -7.15
CA MET A 266 -5.95 10.09 -6.60
C MET A 266 -5.76 11.11 -7.72
N LEU A 267 -6.69 12.06 -7.80
CA LEU A 267 -6.56 13.27 -8.61
C LEU A 267 -6.26 14.45 -7.70
N THR A 268 -5.14 15.14 -7.95
CA THR A 268 -4.70 16.29 -7.18
C THR A 268 -4.63 17.51 -8.08
N ALA A 269 -5.42 18.54 -7.78
CA ALA A 269 -5.35 19.85 -8.41
C ALA A 269 -4.62 20.83 -7.49
N LYS A 270 -3.46 21.35 -7.91
CA LYS A 270 -2.68 22.33 -7.15
C LYS A 270 -3.31 23.72 -7.34
N ILE A 271 -3.59 24.39 -6.22
CA ILE A 271 -4.05 25.79 -6.23
C ILE A 271 -2.83 26.71 -6.12
N ASN A 272 -1.93 26.40 -5.18
CA ASN A 272 -0.67 27.11 -5.00
C ASN A 272 0.39 26.16 -4.39
N LYS A 273 1.54 26.71 -3.99
CA LYS A 273 2.66 25.93 -3.42
C LYS A 273 2.26 25.06 -2.21
N TYR A 274 1.27 25.49 -1.43
CA TYR A 274 0.90 24.83 -0.17
C TYR A 274 -0.51 24.24 -0.17
N VAL A 275 -1.37 24.67 -1.09
CA VAL A 275 -2.79 24.31 -1.10
C VAL A 275 -3.14 23.53 -2.36
N ASN A 276 -3.85 22.42 -2.20
CA ASN A 276 -4.37 21.61 -3.29
C ASN A 276 -5.78 21.09 -2.98
N VAL A 277 -6.45 20.57 -4.00
CA VAL A 277 -7.71 19.85 -3.90
C VAL A 277 -7.45 18.40 -4.31
N ASN A 278 -7.87 17.46 -3.48
CA ASN A 278 -7.63 16.03 -3.67
C ASN A 278 -8.96 15.29 -3.80
N LEU A 279 -9.13 14.55 -4.89
CA LEU A 279 -10.20 13.59 -5.09
C LEU A 279 -9.59 12.18 -5.11
N GLY A 280 -9.78 11.43 -4.02
CA GLY A 280 -9.30 10.07 -3.86
C GLY A 280 -10.43 9.05 -3.97
N ALA A 281 -10.12 7.89 -4.53
CA ALA A 281 -10.99 6.72 -4.57
C ALA A 281 -10.20 5.44 -4.29
N ILE A 282 -10.81 4.53 -3.55
CA ILE A 282 -10.29 3.19 -3.28
C ILE A 282 -11.38 2.19 -3.64
N MET A 283 -11.02 1.19 -4.44
CA MET A 283 -11.86 0.05 -4.77
C MET A 283 -11.14 -1.22 -4.37
N VAL A 284 -11.82 -2.10 -3.63
CA VAL A 284 -11.27 -3.38 -3.18
C VAL A 284 -12.28 -4.49 -3.45
N TYR A 285 -11.79 -5.59 -4.00
CA TYR A 285 -12.49 -6.87 -4.06
C TYR A 285 -11.56 -7.94 -3.50
N ASP A 286 -11.99 -8.58 -2.42
CA ASP A 286 -11.25 -9.66 -1.75
C ASP A 286 -12.30 -10.64 -1.24
N ASP A 287 -12.32 -11.82 -1.85
CA ASP A 287 -13.36 -12.83 -1.63
C ASP A 287 -13.30 -13.44 -0.22
N ASP A 288 -12.17 -13.32 0.49
CA ASP A 288 -12.04 -13.72 1.89
C ASP A 288 -12.62 -12.70 2.87
N GLN A 289 -12.66 -11.43 2.49
CA GLN A 289 -13.10 -10.35 3.35
C GLN A 289 -14.56 -9.95 3.08
N SER A 290 -14.96 -9.94 1.81
CA SER A 290 -16.33 -9.61 1.40
C SER A 290 -16.60 -10.05 -0.05
N ASN A 291 -17.73 -10.73 -0.26
CA ASN A 291 -18.20 -11.12 -1.59
C ASN A 291 -18.73 -9.93 -2.44
N LYS A 292 -18.53 -8.69 -1.98
CA LYS A 292 -18.97 -7.46 -2.65
C LYS A 292 -17.79 -6.53 -2.85
N VAL A 293 -17.83 -5.77 -3.95
CA VAL A 293 -16.88 -4.68 -4.17
C VAL A 293 -17.05 -3.63 -3.06
N GLN A 294 -15.96 -3.34 -2.38
CA GLN A 294 -15.87 -2.28 -1.39
C GLN A 294 -15.37 -1.02 -2.10
N PHE A 295 -16.02 0.11 -1.84
CA PHE A 295 -15.69 1.39 -2.45
C PHE A 295 -15.64 2.49 -1.40
N ALA A 296 -14.60 3.31 -1.44
CA ALA A 296 -14.46 4.51 -0.63
C ALA A 296 -13.99 5.68 -1.50
N GLN A 297 -14.54 6.86 -1.25
CA GLN A 297 -14.17 8.09 -1.97
C GLN A 297 -14.07 9.26 -0.98
N ALA A 298 -13.15 10.17 -1.22
CA ALA A 298 -13.06 11.43 -0.50
C ALA A 298 -12.66 12.59 -1.42
N LEU A 299 -13.32 13.73 -1.25
CA LEU A 299 -12.90 15.03 -1.79
C LEU A 299 -12.43 15.88 -0.61
N SER A 300 -11.26 16.51 -0.70
CA SER A 300 -10.69 17.30 0.39
C SER A 300 -9.86 18.46 -0.12
N ILE A 301 -9.73 19.50 0.71
CA ILE A 301 -8.75 20.56 0.54
C ILE A 301 -7.52 20.16 1.34
N GLY A 302 -6.39 20.04 0.66
CA GLY A 302 -5.12 19.65 1.25
C GLY A 302 -4.19 20.83 1.47
N PHE A 303 -3.51 20.81 2.61
CA PHE A 303 -2.25 21.49 2.83
C PHE A 303 -1.12 20.48 2.57
N LEU A 304 -0.15 20.84 1.72
CA LEU A 304 1.01 20.02 1.40
C LEU A 304 2.28 20.86 1.54
N TYR A 305 3.26 20.30 2.23
CA TYR A 305 4.62 20.79 2.22
C TYR A 305 5.54 19.68 1.69
N SER A 306 6.34 19.99 0.67
CA SER A 306 7.25 19.06 0.02
C SER A 306 8.67 19.62 0.03
N PHE A 307 9.63 18.75 0.29
CA PHE A 307 11.08 18.96 0.19
C PHE A 307 11.73 17.85 -0.64
#